data_AF-A0AAJ1TIX0-F1
#
_entry.id   AF-A0AAJ1TIX0-F1
#
_cell.length_a   1.000
_cell.length_b   1.000
_cell.length_c   1.000
_cell.angle_alpha   90.00
_cell.angle_beta   90.00
_cell.angle_gamma   90.00
#
_symmetry.space_group_name_H-M   'P 1'
#
loop_
_entity.id
_entity.type
_entity.pdbx_description
1 polymer ?
#
loop_
_entity_poly.entity_id
_entity_poly.type
_entity_poly.pdbx_seq_one_letter_code
_entity_poly.pdbx_strand_id
1 'polypeptide(L)' 'MSEPVDRAVVQQMMRRLDGFARGLGLDEAATRQIVEKVAADMVDQPDEERMMEARKRMLLASA' A
#
# COMPACT_ATOMS: atom_id res chain seq x y z
N MET A 1 -18.41 -11.74 4.07
CA MET A 1 -17.47 -11.59 5.19
C MET A 1 -16.19 -11.09 4.56
N SER A 2 -15.81 -9.84 4.77
CA SER A 2 -14.55 -9.33 4.24
C SER A 2 -13.44 -10.11 4.92
N GLU A 3 -12.70 -10.91 4.16
CA GLU A 3 -11.49 -11.55 4.66
C GLU A 3 -10.64 -10.47 5.33
N PRO A 4 -10.12 -10.73 6.55
CA PRO A 4 -9.29 -9.74 7.21
C PRO A 4 -8.09 -9.54 6.28
N VAL A 5 -8.05 -8.40 5.59
CA VAL A 5 -6.89 -7.97 4.80
C VAL A 5 -5.67 -8.30 5.65
N ASP A 6 -4.84 -9.20 5.13
CA ASP A 6 -3.88 -9.90 5.94
C ASP A 6 -2.98 -8.86 6.62
N ARG A 7 -3.17 -8.68 7.94
CA ARG A 7 -2.57 -7.56 8.66
C ARG A 7 -1.04 -7.62 8.54
N ALA A 8 -0.50 -8.82 8.34
CA ALA A 8 0.91 -9.04 8.07
C ALA A 8 1.35 -8.42 6.72
N VAL A 9 0.57 -8.63 5.66
CA VAL A 9 0.81 -8.05 4.32
C VAL A 9 0.80 -6.52 4.39
N VAL A 10 -0.22 -5.92 5.02
CA VAL A 10 -0.32 -4.46 5.15
C VAL A 10 0.87 -3.90 5.92
N GLN A 11 1.26 -4.52 7.03
CA GLN A 11 2.43 -4.07 7.80
C GLN A 11 3.75 -4.24 7.04
N GLN A 12 3.89 -5.29 6.25
CA GLN A 12 5.08 -5.50 5.40
C GLN A 12 5.15 -4.44 4.31
N MET A 13 4.05 -4.17 3.62
CA MET A 13 3.96 -3.14 2.58
C MET A 13 4.23 -1.75 3.16
N MET A 14 3.63 -1.40 4.30
CA MET A 14 3.87 -0.13 5.01
C MET A 14 5.36 0.07 5.29
N ARG A 15 6.05 -0.93 5.85
CA ARG A 15 7.50 -0.83 6.15
C ARG A 15 8.35 -0.61 4.89
N ARG A 16 7.95 -1.19 3.75
CA ARG A 16 8.69 -1.04 2.48
C ARG A 16 8.36 0.25 1.73
N LEU A 17 7.19 0.85 1.98
CA LEU A 17 6.70 2.02 1.27
C LEU A 17 6.82 3.32 2.06
N ASP A 18 7.00 3.27 3.39
CA ASP A 18 7.09 4.45 4.25
C ASP A 18 8.15 5.46 3.77
N GLY A 19 9.36 4.99 3.41
CA GLY A 19 10.40 5.88 2.88
C GLY A 19 10.04 6.52 1.53
N PHE A 20 9.32 5.80 0.67
CA PHE A 20 8.85 6.31 -0.61
C PHE A 20 7.74 7.35 -0.43
N ALA A 21 6.74 7.03 0.41
CA ALA A 21 5.64 7.91 0.72
C ALA A 21 6.10 9.23 1.36
N ARG A 22 7.05 9.17 2.30
CA ARG A 22 7.67 10.38 2.87
C ARG A 22 8.40 11.22 1.83
N GLY A 23 9.08 10.58 0.87
CA GLY A 23 9.72 11.28 -0.25
C GLY A 23 8.73 12.01 -1.16
N LEU A 24 7.47 11.58 -1.18
CA LEU A 24 6.36 12.20 -1.90
C LEU A 24 5.56 13.20 -1.04
N GLY A 25 5.89 13.36 0.24
CA GLY A 25 5.15 14.22 1.16
C GLY A 25 3.81 13.63 1.63
N LEU A 26 3.57 12.33 1.42
CA LEU A 26 2.38 11.65 1.91
C LEU A 26 2.49 11.36 3.40
N ASP A 27 1.40 11.59 4.14
CA ASP A 27 1.30 11.20 5.54
C ASP A 27 1.04 9.69 5.71
N GLU A 28 1.23 9.21 6.93
CA GLU A 28 1.07 7.80 7.27
C GLU A 28 -0.36 7.29 7.05
N ALA A 29 -1.37 8.13 7.27
CA ALA A 29 -2.78 7.75 7.14
C ALA A 29 -3.15 7.54 5.66
N ALA A 30 -2.74 8.46 4.78
CA ALA A 30 -2.88 8.34 3.33
C ALA A 30 -2.14 7.11 2.79
N THR A 31 -0.89 6.93 3.24
CA THR A 31 -0.07 5.76 2.90
C THR A 31 -0.78 4.46 3.27
N ARG A 32 -1.30 4.39 4.49
CA ARG A 32 -2.01 3.23 5.02
C ARG A 32 -3.28 2.91 4.22
N GLN A 33 -4.09 3.92 3.92
CA GLN A 33 -5.30 3.70 3.11
C GLN A 33 -4.98 3.13 1.73
N ILE A 34 -3.91 3.61 1.09
CA ILE A 34 -3.49 3.11 -0.22
C ILE A 34 -3.06 1.64 -0.11
N VAL A 35 -2.24 1.31 0.88
CA VAL A 35 -1.75 -0.05 1.12
C VAL A 35 -2.90 -1.01 1.45
N GLU A 36 -3.84 -0.61 2.31
CA GLU A 36 -5.00 -1.43 2.67
C GLU A 36 -5.89 -1.70 1.45
N LYS A 37 -6.13 -0.69 0.60
CA LYS A 37 -6.87 -0.88 -0.65
C LYS A 37 -6.16 -1.82 -1.61
N VAL A 38 -4.85 -1.66 -1.80
CA VAL A 38 -4.10 -2.55 -2.70
C VAL A 38 -4.08 -3.98 -2.18
N ALA A 39 -3.88 -4.16 -0.87
CA ALA A 39 -3.90 -5.49 -0.26
C ALA A 39 -5.28 -6.16 -0.37
N ALA A 40 -6.37 -5.38 -0.32
CA ALA A 40 -7.73 -5.90 -0.52
C ALA A 40 -8.05 -6.17 -2.01
N ASP A 41 -7.67 -5.26 -2.90
CA ASP A 41 -7.99 -5.34 -4.34
C ASP A 41 -7.19 -6.45 -5.05
N MET A 42 -6.03 -6.82 -4.51
CA MET A 42 -5.05 -7.69 -5.16
C MET A 42 -4.63 -8.86 -4.27
N VAL A 43 -5.57 -9.47 -3.56
CA VAL A 43 -5.34 -10.61 -2.65
C VAL A 43 -4.59 -11.77 -3.34
N ASP A 44 -4.95 -12.08 -4.58
CA ASP A 44 -4.39 -13.22 -5.33
C ASP A 44 -3.09 -12.89 -6.08
N GLN A 45 -2.66 -11.63 -6.05
CA GLN A 45 -1.50 -11.18 -6.81
C GLN A 45 -0.22 -11.35 -6.00
N PRO A 46 0.93 -11.56 -6.65
CA PRO A 46 2.21 -11.62 -5.95
C PRO A 46 2.53 -10.28 -5.27
N ASP A 47 3.32 -10.35 -4.20
CA ASP A 47 3.70 -9.18 -3.41
C ASP A 47 4.38 -8.08 -4.24
N GLU A 48 5.15 -8.45 -5.25
CA GLU A 48 5.83 -7.51 -6.15
C GLU A 48 4.82 -6.65 -6.92
N GLU A 49 3.75 -7.27 -7.43
CA GLU A 49 2.74 -6.59 -8.22
C GLU A 49 1.87 -5.67 -7.34
N ARG A 50 1.56 -6.13 -6.12
CA ARG A 50 0.95 -5.27 -5.07
C ARG A 50 1.85 -4.07 -4.74
N MET A 51 3.16 -4.26 -4.64
CA MET A 51 4.10 -3.17 -4.35
C MET A 51 4.19 -2.15 -5.49
N MET A 52 4.19 -2.61 -6.75
CA MET A 52 4.18 -1.72 -7.92
C MET A 52 2.91 -0.88 -7.97
N GLU A 53 1.74 -1.50 -7.79
CA GLU A 53 0.46 -0.79 -7.81
C GLU A 53 0.35 0.20 -6.63
N ALA A 54 0.81 -0.16 -5.44
CA ALA A 54 0.85 0.75 -4.30
C ALA A 54 1.71 1.99 -4.57
N ARG A 55 2.89 1.82 -5.17
CA ARG A 55 3.76 2.95 -5.56
C ARG A 55 3.10 3.85 -6.60
N LYS A 56 2.46 3.26 -7.62
CA LYS A 56 1.72 4.00 -8.64
C LYS A 56 0.58 4.82 -8.01
N ARG A 57 -0.20 4.23 -7.11
CA ARG A 57 -1.28 4.94 -6.40
C ARG A 57 -0.74 6.05 -5.49
N MET A 58 0.42 5.85 -4.84
CA MET A 58 1.08 6.90 -4.06
C MET A 58 1.53 8.08 -4.93
N LEU A 59 2.12 7.82 -6.11
CA LEU A 59 2.49 8.88 -7.05
C LEU A 59 1.28 9.71 -7.49
N LEU A 60 0.15 9.04 -7.76
CA LEU A 60 -1.09 9.72 -8.12
C LEU A 60 -1.69 10.52 -6.95
N ALA A 61 -1.52 10.06 -5.71
CA ALA A 61 -2.00 10.76 -4.53
C ALA A 61 -1.15 11.97 -4.12
N SER A 62 0.13 12.00 -4.55
CA SER A 62 1.06 13.10 -4.29
C SER A 62 1.08 14.19 -5.36
N ALA A 63 0.42 13.95 -6.49
CA ALA A 63 0.31 14.88 -7.62
C ALA A 63 -0.82 15.89 -7.39
#